data_AF-A0A6I7QGB0-F1
#
_entry.id   AF-A0A6I7QGB0-F1
#
_cell.length_a   1.000
_cell.length_b   1.000
_cell.length_c   1.000
_cell.angle_alpha   90.00
_cell.angle_beta   90.00
_cell.angle_gamma   90.00
#
_symmetry.space_group_name_H-M   'P 1'
#
loop_
_entity.id
_entity.type
_entity.pdbx_description
1 polymer ?
#
loop_
_entity_poly.entity_id
_entity_poly.type
_entity_poly.pdbx_seq_one_letter_code
_entity_poly.pdbx_strand_id
1 'polypeptide(L)'
;MSKEKMKIGEISKPRFEFRTFGQDFDEQHYRMSRLSVPVPEKVWERYSEEIYILSRTNDINNTKIRDGKMDIKTYVQTVDGLEQWNPLMKGEFPIAADVL
;
A
#
# COMPACT_ATOMS: atom_id res chain seq x y z
N MET A 1 -0.77 -25.72 -12.61
CA MET A 1 -0.73 -24.28 -12.26
C MET A 1 0.70 -23.95 -11.86
N SER A 2 1.49 -23.41 -12.80
CA SER A 2 2.89 -23.07 -12.60
C SER A 2 3.05 -22.11 -11.42
N LYS A 3 3.92 -22.45 -10.47
CA LYS A 3 4.40 -21.51 -9.45
C LYS A 3 5.32 -20.51 -10.15
N GLU A 4 4.75 -19.50 -10.81
CA GLU A 4 5.51 -18.32 -11.20
C GLU A 4 6.11 -17.71 -9.94
N LYS A 5 7.44 -17.72 -9.86
CA LYS A 5 8.18 -17.03 -8.81
C LYS A 5 7.90 -15.54 -8.97
N MET A 6 7.10 -14.95 -8.06
CA MET A 6 6.94 -13.50 -7.99
C MET A 6 8.32 -12.85 -7.96
N LYS A 7 8.65 -12.06 -8.99
CA LYS A 7 9.86 -11.24 -8.95
C LYS A 7 9.59 -10.01 -8.11
N ILE A 8 10.40 -9.83 -7.07
CA ILE A 8 10.36 -8.64 -6.22
C ILE A 8 10.75 -7.45 -7.10
N GLY A 9 9.80 -6.56 -7.38
CA GLY A 9 10.03 -5.36 -8.21
C GLY A 9 9.18 -5.25 -9.49
N GLU A 10 8.39 -6.26 -9.85
CA GLU A 10 7.43 -6.14 -10.96
C GLU A 10 6.20 -5.29 -10.56
N ILE A 11 5.66 -4.52 -11.52
CA ILE A 11 4.43 -3.73 -11.35
C ILE A 11 3.31 -4.67 -10.92
N SER A 12 2.82 -4.50 -9.70
CA SER A 12 1.75 -5.35 -9.17
C SER A 12 0.42 -5.00 -9.83
N LYS A 13 -0.44 -6.00 -10.08
CA LYS A 13 -1.84 -5.75 -10.48
C LYS A 13 -2.54 -4.80 -9.50
N PRO A 14 -3.51 -3.97 -9.95
CA PRO A 14 -4.27 -3.09 -9.08
C PRO A 14 -4.89 -3.86 -7.91
N ARG A 15 -4.87 -3.27 -6.71
CA ARG A 15 -5.35 -3.90 -5.48
C ARG A 15 -6.38 -3.02 -4.80
N PHE A 16 -7.37 -3.67 -4.20
CA PHE A 16 -8.28 -3.02 -3.27
C PHE A 16 -7.59 -2.84 -1.92
N GLU A 17 -7.61 -1.61 -1.43
CA GLU A 17 -7.03 -1.21 -0.16
C GLU A 17 -8.05 -0.31 0.56
N PHE A 18 -8.10 -0.41 1.90
CA PHE A 18 -8.73 0.60 2.74
C PHE A 18 -7.69 1.11 3.74
N ARG A 19 -7.79 2.38 4.13
CA ARG A 19 -6.89 2.99 5.12
C ARG A 19 -7.72 3.80 6.10
N THR A 20 -7.34 3.74 7.37
CA THR A 20 -7.91 4.55 8.44
C THR A 20 -6.76 5.13 9.27
N PHE A 21 -6.99 6.27 9.91
CA PHE A 21 -5.99 6.99 10.70
C PHE A 21 -6.55 7.26 12.09
N GLY A 22 -5.74 7.04 13.12
CA GLY A 22 -6.17 7.06 14.52
C GLY A 22 -4.98 6.90 15.45
N GLN A 23 -5.21 7.08 16.75
CA GLN A 23 -4.16 6.97 17.77
C GLN A 23 -4.01 5.55 18.33
N ASP A 24 -5.07 4.75 18.26
CA ASP A 24 -5.15 3.39 18.80
C ASP A 24 -6.12 2.56 17.94
N PHE A 25 -5.74 1.31 17.67
CA PHE A 25 -6.48 0.35 16.85
C PHE A 25 -6.50 -1.06 17.44
N ASP A 26 -6.22 -1.24 18.74
CA ASP A 26 -6.05 -2.57 19.34
C ASP A 26 -7.29 -3.47 19.17
N GLU A 27 -8.50 -2.94 19.38
CA GLU A 27 -9.74 -3.70 19.24
C GLU A 27 -10.02 -4.10 17.77
N GLN A 28 -9.81 -3.16 16.84
CA GLN A 28 -10.01 -3.38 15.40
C GLN A 28 -9.01 -4.40 14.87
N HIS A 29 -7.74 -4.31 15.32
CA HIS A 29 -6.70 -5.28 15.02
C HIS A 29 -7.08 -6.69 15.51
N TYR A 30 -7.52 -6.81 16.77
CA TYR A 30 -8.00 -8.07 17.32
C TYR A 30 -9.18 -8.65 16.52
N ARG A 31 -10.17 -7.83 16.16
CA ARG A 31 -11.31 -8.30 15.35
C ARG A 31 -10.90 -8.74 13.94
N MET A 32 -10.05 -7.98 13.27
CA MET A 32 -9.57 -8.32 11.93
C MET A 32 -8.76 -9.61 11.91
N SER A 33 -7.91 -9.85 12.91
CA SER A 33 -7.13 -11.10 13.00
C SER A 33 -8.04 -12.33 13.15
N ARG A 34 -9.11 -12.23 13.94
CA ARG A 34 -10.12 -13.30 14.14
C ARG A 34 -10.91 -13.64 12.88
N LEU A 35 -11.09 -12.68 11.97
CA LEU A 35 -11.86 -12.85 10.73
C LEU A 35 -10.98 -13.22 9.52
N SER A 36 -9.66 -13.13 9.65
CA SER A 36 -8.73 -13.49 8.58
C SER A 36 -8.60 -15.01 8.47
N VAL A 37 -8.54 -15.54 7.25
CA VAL A 37 -8.14 -16.94 6.98
C VAL A 37 -6.75 -17.24 7.59
N PRO A 38 -6.33 -18.50 7.77
CA PRO A 38 -5.01 -18.80 8.33
C PRO A 38 -3.90 -18.18 7.48
N VAL A 39 -3.44 -17.01 7.91
CA VAL A 39 -2.31 -16.32 7.33
C VAL A 39 -1.07 -17.12 7.75
N PRO A 40 -0.06 -17.34 6.90
CA PRO A 40 1.20 -17.92 7.36
C PRO A 40 1.82 -17.05 8.47
N GLU A 41 2.29 -17.67 9.56
CA GLU A 41 2.83 -16.95 10.74
C GLU A 41 3.87 -15.89 10.37
N LYS A 42 4.75 -16.19 9.41
CA LYS A 42 5.75 -15.27 8.85
C LYS A 42 5.20 -13.99 8.21
N VAL A 43 3.89 -13.88 8.01
CA VAL A 43 3.24 -12.66 7.49
C VAL A 43 2.06 -12.20 8.35
N TRP A 44 1.94 -12.66 9.59
CA TRP A 44 0.94 -12.17 10.57
C TRP A 44 1.15 -10.70 10.88
N GLU A 45 2.38 -10.36 11.22
CA GLU A 45 2.75 -9.00 11.62
C GLU A 45 3.92 -8.52 10.77
N ARG A 46 3.84 -7.27 10.34
CA ARG A 46 4.93 -6.58 9.66
C ARG A 46 4.99 -5.17 10.21
N TYR A 47 6.14 -4.83 10.74
CA TYR A 47 6.45 -3.46 11.09
C TYR A 47 7.07 -2.78 9.87
N SER A 48 6.55 -1.60 9.53
CA SER A 48 7.09 -0.76 8.47
C SER A 48 7.00 0.69 8.90
N GLU A 49 8.12 1.39 8.79
CA GLU A 49 8.15 2.84 8.95
C GLU A 49 7.92 3.48 7.58
N GLU A 50 6.88 4.30 7.48
CA GLU A 50 6.39 4.83 6.21
C GLU A 50 6.04 6.31 6.37
N ILE A 51 6.44 7.13 5.39
CA ILE A 51 6.06 8.54 5.33
C ILE A 51 5.03 8.70 4.21
N TYR A 52 3.83 9.15 4.57
CA TYR A 52 2.77 9.46 3.61
C TYR A 52 2.78 10.96 3.30
N ILE A 53 2.74 11.29 2.00
CA ILE A 53 2.60 12.68 1.55
C ILE A 53 1.13 12.91 1.23
N LEU A 54 0.48 13.72 2.05
CA LEU A 54 -0.93 14.10 1.88
C LEU A 54 -1.02 15.52 1.33
N SER A 55 -1.92 15.75 0.38
CA SER A 55 -2.23 17.09 -0.13
C SER A 55 -3.73 17.27 -0.28
N ARG A 56 -4.22 18.47 0.05
CA ARG A 56 -5.63 18.85 -0.12
C ARG A 56 -6.06 18.93 -1.59
N THR A 57 -5.10 19.09 -2.51
CA THR A 57 -5.36 19.25 -3.94
C THR A 57 -5.06 17.98 -4.74
N ASN A 58 -4.70 16.88 -4.07
CA ASN A 58 -4.40 15.61 -4.70
C ASN A 58 -5.29 14.52 -4.10
N ASP A 59 -6.35 14.19 -4.82
CA ASP A 59 -7.32 13.15 -4.53
C ASP A 59 -7.13 11.91 -5.43
N ILE A 60 -6.27 12.01 -6.44
CA ILE A 60 -6.05 10.94 -7.43
C ILE A 60 -4.82 10.08 -7.15
N ASN A 61 -3.81 10.57 -6.41
CA ASN A 61 -2.57 9.83 -6.17
C ASN A 61 -2.30 9.60 -4.69
N ASN A 62 -1.91 8.37 -4.35
CA ASN A 62 -1.35 8.00 -3.06
C ASN A 62 0.17 7.94 -3.18
N THR A 63 0.86 8.78 -2.41
CA THR A 63 2.32 8.85 -2.40
C THR A 63 2.88 8.44 -1.05
N LYS A 64 3.76 7.45 -1.05
CA LYS A 64 4.46 6.95 0.13
C LYS A 64 5.96 6.88 -0.09
N ILE A 65 6.73 7.21 0.94
CA ILE A 65 8.16 6.92 1.02
C ILE A 65 8.39 5.81 2.04
N ARG A 66 9.18 4.80 1.65
CA ARG A 66 9.60 3.68 2.51
C ARG A 66 10.94 3.11 2.03
N ASP A 67 11.84 2.80 2.95
CA ASP A 67 13.14 2.15 2.66
C ASP A 67 13.95 2.89 1.57
N GLY A 68 13.97 4.23 1.63
CA GLY A 68 14.65 5.06 0.63
C GLY A 68 14.01 5.06 -0.75
N LYS A 69 12.76 4.60 -0.89
CA LYS A 69 12.02 4.56 -2.16
C LYS A 69 10.70 5.29 -2.06
N MET A 70 10.29 5.92 -3.16
CA MET A 70 8.96 6.49 -3.32
C MET A 70 8.08 5.57 -4.17
N ASP A 71 6.87 5.33 -3.70
CA ASP A 71 5.81 4.57 -4.38
C ASP A 71 4.64 5.53 -4.62
N ILE A 72 4.25 5.66 -5.89
CA ILE A 72 3.10 6.46 -6.32
C ILE A 72 2.08 5.51 -6.94
N LYS A 73 0.86 5.54 -6.40
CA LYS A 73 -0.30 4.82 -6.95
C LYS A 73 -1.39 5.79 -7.35
N THR A 74 -2.10 5.47 -8.41
CA THR A 74 -3.25 6.26 -8.90
C THR A 74 -4.55 5.53 -8.56
N TYR A 75 -5.53 6.31 -8.10
CA TYR A 75 -6.88 5.86 -7.83
C TYR A 75 -7.55 5.36 -9.11
N VAL A 76 -8.28 4.25 -9.01
CA VAL A 76 -9.03 3.66 -10.13
C VAL A 76 -10.53 3.77 -9.89
N GLN A 77 -11.01 3.20 -8.78
CA GLN A 77 -12.43 3.14 -8.44
C GLN A 77 -12.63 2.76 -6.97
N THR A 78 -13.86 2.89 -6.49
CA THR A 78 -14.28 2.40 -5.18
C THR A 78 -15.38 1.36 -5.36
N VAL A 79 -15.25 0.21 -4.70
CA VAL A 79 -16.26 -0.86 -4.68
C VAL A 79 -16.44 -1.32 -3.24
N ASP A 80 -17.68 -1.33 -2.74
CA ASP A 80 -18.02 -1.75 -1.38
C ASP A 80 -17.19 -1.07 -0.27
N GLY A 81 -16.83 0.20 -0.47
CA GLY A 81 -16.02 0.99 0.46
C GLY A 81 -14.51 0.70 0.42
N LEU A 82 -14.04 -0.12 -0.53
CA LEU A 82 -12.63 -0.38 -0.79
C LEU A 82 -12.16 0.39 -2.03
N GLU A 83 -11.04 1.09 -1.91
CA GLU A 83 -10.44 1.83 -3.00
C GLU A 83 -9.49 0.94 -3.79
N GLN A 84 -9.59 0.95 -5.12
CA GLN A 84 -8.66 0.26 -5.99
C GLN A 84 -7.54 1.21 -6.42
N TRP A 85 -6.30 0.77 -6.24
CA TRP A 85 -5.11 1.56 -6.55
C TRP A 85 -4.23 0.84 -7.58
N ASN A 86 -3.84 1.55 -8.64
CA ASN A 86 -2.92 1.07 -9.66
C ASN A 86 -1.50 1.64 -9.42
N PRO A 87 -0.43 0.82 -9.37
CA PRO A 87 0.91 1.35 -9.27
C PRO A 87 1.27 2.18 -10.51
N LEU A 88 1.61 3.44 -10.29
CA LEU A 88 2.02 4.36 -11.33
C LEU A 88 3.55 4.36 -11.48
N MET A 89 4.25 4.52 -10.35
CA MET A 89 5.71 4.65 -10.34
C MET A 89 6.28 4.09 -9.04
N LYS A 90 7.47 3.50 -9.14
CA LYS A 90 8.34 3.22 -7.99
C LYS A 90 9.77 3.63 -8.32
N GLY A 91 10.34 4.53 -7.51
CA GLY A 91 11.69 5.07 -7.72
C GLY A 91 12.48 5.16 -6.43
N GLU A 92 13.80 5.31 -6.54
CA GLU A 92 14.64 5.69 -5.40
C GLU A 92 14.28 7.12 -4.95
N PHE A 93 14.38 7.38 -3.65
CA PHE A 93 14.10 8.66 -3.03
C PHE A 93 15.37 9.18 -2.33
N PRO A 94 15.75 10.47 -2.50
CA PRO A 94 15.02 11.52 -3.22
C PRO A 94 14.96 11.30 -4.74
N ILE A 95 13.82 11.63 -5.35
CA ILE A 95 13.65 11.60 -6.81
C ILE A 95 14.32 12.84 -7.40
N ALA A 96 15.06 12.66 -8.50
CA ALA A 96 15.67 13.76 -9.23
C ALA A 96 14.59 14.62 -9.92
N ALA A 97 14.78 15.95 -9.93
CA ALA A 97 13.75 16.89 -10.38
C ALA A 97 13.37 16.73 -11.86
N ASP A 98 14.25 16.14 -12.67
CA ASP A 98 14.06 15.84 -14.09
C ASP A 98 13.23 14.58 -14.35
N VAL A 99 12.93 13.79 -13.32
CA VAL A 99 12.10 12.58 -13.39
C VAL A 99 10.60 12.87 -13.21
N LEU A 100 10.25 14.06 -12.69
CA LEU A 100 8.89 14.54 -12.47
C LEU A 100 8.43 15.45 -13.62
#